data_AF-A0A5B0VUL2-F1
#
_entry.id   AF-A0A5B0VUL2-F1
#
_cell.length_a   1.000
_cell.length_b   1.000
_cell.length_c   1.000
_cell.angle_alpha   90.00
_cell.angle_beta   90.00
_cell.angle_gamma   90.00
#
_symmetry.space_group_name_H-M   'P 1'
#
loop_
_entity.id
_entity.type
_entity.pdbx_description
1 polymer ?
#
loop_
_entity_poly.entity_id
_entity_poly.type
_entity_poly.pdbx_seq_one_letter_code
_entity_poly.pdbx_strand_id
1 'polypeptide(L)'
;MTDDRDESLEQRRAQLGAELASKRAAAKEDEYGEVRAEEGRKGYAQAMKLSSEFIAAIIVGAVLGYVFDRFVGTAPWGMIILLLLGFCAGVLNVLRSAGKVATPALDEQGRDKK
;
A
#
# COMPACT_ATOMS: atom_id res chain seq x y z
N MET A 1 -5.02 44.42 -47.12
CA MET A 1 -4.21 43.24 -47.53
C MET A 1 -3.30 42.70 -46.42
N THR A 2 -3.02 43.45 -45.36
CA THR A 2 -2.43 42.91 -44.11
C THR A 2 -3.50 42.34 -43.18
N ASP A 3 -4.64 43.01 -43.07
CA ASP A 3 -5.80 42.64 -42.24
C ASP A 3 -6.28 41.19 -42.44
N ASP A 4 -6.52 40.76 -43.69
CA ASP A 4 -6.97 39.39 -44.01
C ASP A 4 -5.97 38.30 -43.61
N ARG A 5 -4.67 38.64 -43.58
CA ARG A 5 -3.60 37.71 -43.23
C ARG A 5 -3.54 37.50 -41.71
N ASP A 6 -3.72 38.58 -40.97
CA ASP A 6 -3.70 38.55 -39.51
C ASP A 6 -4.92 37.77 -38.99
N GLU A 7 -6.11 37.98 -39.55
CA GLU A 7 -7.30 37.17 -39.25
C GLU A 7 -7.08 35.66 -39.50
N SER A 8 -6.42 35.30 -40.62
CA SER A 8 -6.11 33.90 -40.94
C SER A 8 -5.12 33.26 -39.95
N LEU A 9 -4.15 34.03 -39.44
CA LEU A 9 -3.18 33.56 -38.45
C LEU A 9 -3.82 33.42 -37.07
N GLU A 10 -4.73 34.31 -36.70
CA GLU A 10 -5.50 34.21 -35.47
C GLU A 10 -6.41 32.97 -35.47
N GLN A 11 -7.09 32.69 -36.58
CA GLN A 11 -7.87 31.46 -36.73
C GLN A 11 -7.02 30.20 -36.59
N ARG A 12 -5.84 30.14 -37.22
CA ARG A 12 -4.91 29.01 -37.08
C ARG A 12 -4.40 28.85 -35.65
N ARG A 13 -4.10 29.95 -34.96
CA ARG A 13 -3.71 29.93 -33.54
C ARG A 13 -4.82 29.41 -32.65
N ALA A 14 -6.05 29.87 -32.88
CA ALA A 14 -7.22 29.39 -32.15
C ALA A 14 -7.44 27.88 -32.37
N GLN A 15 -7.31 27.42 -33.61
CA GLN A 15 -7.48 26.01 -33.99
C GLN A 15 -6.39 25.12 -33.37
N LEU A 16 -5.13 25.54 -33.43
CA LEU A 16 -4.01 24.84 -32.78
C LEU A 16 -4.13 24.85 -31.25
N GLY A 17 -4.62 25.95 -30.67
CA GLY A 17 -4.90 26.05 -29.24
C GLY A 17 -5.97 25.05 -28.79
N ALA A 18 -7.04 24.91 -29.58
CA ALA A 18 -8.09 23.92 -29.32
C ALA A 18 -7.57 22.48 -29.45
N GLU A 19 -6.75 22.19 -30.47
CA GLU A 19 -6.14 20.86 -30.65
C GLU A 19 -5.11 20.52 -29.55
N LEU A 20 -4.34 21.50 -29.09
CA LEU A 20 -3.42 21.30 -27.96
C LEU A 20 -4.17 21.10 -26.64
N ALA A 21 -5.29 21.81 -26.45
CA ALA A 21 -6.13 21.62 -25.27
C ALA A 21 -6.75 20.20 -25.24
N SER A 22 -7.24 19.70 -26.38
CA SER A 22 -7.79 18.34 -26.47
C SER A 22 -6.71 17.27 -26.27
N LYS A 23 -5.53 17.41 -26.87
CA LYS A 23 -4.41 16.47 -26.66
C LYS A 23 -3.91 16.47 -25.22
N ARG A 24 -3.84 17.64 -24.57
CA ARG A 24 -3.47 17.73 -23.15
C ARG A 24 -4.54 17.16 -22.23
N ALA A 25 -5.82 17.29 -22.57
CA ALA A 25 -6.89 16.65 -21.81
C ALA A 25 -6.80 15.12 -21.91
N ALA A 26 -6.63 14.58 -23.12
CA ALA A 26 -6.44 13.15 -23.33
C ALA A 26 -5.18 12.60 -22.63
N ALA A 27 -4.04 13.27 -22.78
CA ALA A 27 -2.80 12.87 -22.11
C ALA A 27 -2.91 12.90 -20.58
N LYS A 28 -3.65 13.87 -20.02
CA LYS A 28 -3.95 13.90 -18.58
C LYS A 28 -4.81 12.73 -18.18
N GLU A 29 -5.89 12.42 -18.91
CA GLU A 29 -6.77 11.29 -18.60
C GLU A 29 -6.00 9.95 -18.62
N ASP A 30 -5.10 9.76 -19.58
CA ASP A 30 -4.21 8.61 -19.65
C ASP A 30 -3.24 8.54 -18.46
N GLU A 31 -2.58 9.66 -18.11
CA GLU A 31 -1.72 9.75 -16.91
C GLU A 31 -2.51 9.44 -15.62
N TYR A 32 -3.70 10.02 -15.45
CA TYR A 32 -4.56 9.74 -14.29
C TYR A 32 -4.98 8.27 -14.23
N GLY A 33 -5.23 7.64 -15.39
CA GLY A 33 -5.52 6.22 -15.52
C GLY A 33 -4.34 5.34 -15.10
N GLU A 34 -3.14 5.64 -15.58
CA GLU A 34 -1.92 4.91 -15.21
C GLU A 34 -1.58 5.06 -13.73
N VAL A 35 -1.61 6.27 -13.18
CA VAL A 35 -1.34 6.53 -11.75
C VAL A 35 -2.32 5.74 -10.88
N ARG A 36 -3.61 5.73 -11.21
CA ARG A 36 -4.62 4.96 -10.48
C ARG A 36 -4.41 3.46 -10.59
N ALA A 37 -4.00 2.96 -11.75
CA ALA A 37 -3.70 1.54 -11.96
C ALA A 37 -2.43 1.10 -11.22
N GLU A 38 -1.43 1.97 -11.09
CA GLU A 38 -0.27 1.75 -10.23
C GLU A 38 -0.63 1.75 -8.75
N GLU A 39 -1.40 2.73 -8.29
CA GLU A 39 -1.88 2.80 -6.90
C GLU A 39 -2.71 1.57 -6.54
N GLY A 40 -3.59 1.12 -7.45
CA GLY A 40 -4.37 -0.10 -7.29
C GLY A 40 -3.49 -1.35 -7.16
N ARG A 41 -2.46 -1.49 -8.00
CA ARG A 41 -1.48 -2.60 -7.89
C ARG A 41 -0.71 -2.55 -6.57
N LYS A 42 -0.23 -1.38 -6.15
CA LYS A 42 0.49 -1.19 -4.89
C LYS A 42 -0.40 -1.57 -3.69
N GLY A 43 -1.64 -1.09 -3.67
CA GLY A 43 -2.62 -1.43 -2.64
C GLY A 43 -2.94 -2.93 -2.58
N TYR A 44 -3.12 -3.58 -3.73
CA TYR A 44 -3.36 -5.01 -3.79
C TYR A 44 -2.16 -5.83 -3.29
N ALA A 45 -0.95 -5.50 -3.74
CA ALA A 45 0.27 -6.17 -3.30
C ALA A 45 0.46 -6.05 -1.78
N GLN A 46 0.19 -4.86 -1.23
CA GLN A 46 0.25 -4.64 0.22
C GLN A 46 -0.83 -5.44 0.96
N ALA A 47 -2.06 -5.48 0.45
CA ALA A 47 -3.14 -6.28 1.04
C ALA A 47 -2.82 -7.78 1.04
N MET A 48 -2.24 -8.31 -0.05
CA MET A 48 -1.83 -9.71 -0.15
C MET A 48 -0.69 -10.05 0.80
N LYS A 49 0.29 -9.15 0.93
CA LYS A 49 1.38 -9.34 1.90
C LYS A 49 0.82 -9.39 3.32
N LEU A 50 -0.03 -8.43 3.67
CA LEU A 50 -0.66 -8.31 4.98
C LEU A 50 -1.51 -9.53 5.35
N SER A 51 -2.31 -10.03 4.39
CA SER A 51 -3.12 -11.23 4.60
C SER A 51 -2.25 -12.47 4.78
N SER A 52 -1.17 -12.61 4.00
CA SER A 52 -0.25 -13.75 4.11
C SER A 52 0.48 -13.77 5.47
N GLU A 53 0.94 -12.62 5.95
CA GLU A 53 1.61 -12.50 7.26
C GLU A 53 0.64 -12.83 8.41
N PHE A 54 -0.61 -12.39 8.29
CA PHE A 54 -1.65 -12.69 9.28
C PHE A 54 -2.01 -14.18 9.33
N ILE A 55 -2.23 -14.81 8.17
CA ILE A 55 -2.54 -16.23 8.07
C ILE A 55 -1.36 -17.07 8.59
N ALA A 56 -0.13 -16.69 8.28
CA ALA A 56 1.06 -17.36 8.78
C ALA A 56 1.12 -17.36 10.31
N ALA A 57 0.84 -16.22 10.96
CA ALA A 57 0.81 -16.12 12.42
C ALA A 57 -0.25 -17.05 13.05
N ILE A 58 -1.43 -17.16 12.44
CA ILE A 58 -2.49 -18.08 12.90
C ILE A 58 -2.06 -19.54 12.75
N ILE A 59 -1.53 -19.92 11.59
CA ILE A 59 -1.08 -21.30 11.35
C ILE A 59 0.02 -21.68 12.34
N VAL A 60 0.99 -20.79 12.57
CA VAL A 60 2.06 -21.02 13.56
C VAL A 60 1.47 -21.17 14.97
N GLY A 61 0.55 -20.30 15.38
CA GLY A 61 -0.13 -20.39 16.67
C GLY A 61 -0.92 -21.69 16.84
N ALA A 62 -1.62 -22.14 15.79
CA ALA A 62 -2.37 -23.39 15.78
C ALA A 62 -1.47 -24.62 15.85
N VAL A 63 -0.39 -24.66 15.06
CA VAL A 63 0.58 -25.77 15.06
C VAL A 63 1.27 -25.87 16.43
N LEU A 64 1.76 -24.75 16.97
CA LEU A 64 2.37 -24.72 18.30
C LEU A 64 1.37 -25.10 19.39
N GLY A 65 0.13 -24.59 19.30
CA GLY A 65 -0.96 -24.92 20.20
C GLY A 65 -1.25 -26.41 20.26
N TYR A 66 -1.38 -27.03 19.08
CA TYR A 66 -1.66 -28.46 18.95
C TYR A 66 -0.54 -29.32 19.54
N VAL A 67 0.72 -29.00 19.20
CA VAL A 67 1.88 -29.72 19.73
C VAL A 67 1.95 -29.59 21.25
N PHE A 68 1.79 -28.37 21.77
CA PHE A 68 1.79 -28.12 23.22
C PHE A 68 0.70 -28.91 23.95
N ASP A 69 -0.53 -28.86 23.45
CA ASP A 69 -1.65 -29.62 24.03
C ASP A 69 -1.41 -31.13 24.00
N ARG A 70 -0.70 -31.64 22.99
CA ARG A 70 -0.38 -33.07 22.89
C ARG A 70 0.68 -33.52 23.90
N PHE A 71 1.62 -32.64 24.26
CA PHE A 71 2.66 -32.91 25.26
C PHE A 71 2.15 -32.77 26.70
N VAL A 72 1.38 -31.72 26.98
CA VAL A 72 0.92 -31.42 28.35
C VAL A 72 -0.42 -32.11 28.67
N GLY A 73 -1.14 -32.62 27.65
CA GLY A 73 -2.44 -33.26 27.83
C GLY A 73 -3.57 -32.28 28.15
N THR A 74 -3.32 -30.97 28.00
CA THR A 74 -4.23 -29.87 28.36
C THR A 74 -5.25 -29.54 27.28
N ALA A 75 -5.40 -30.37 26.25
CA ALA A 75 -6.25 -30.07 25.10
C ALA A 75 -7.69 -29.72 25.54
N PRO A 76 -8.26 -28.57 25.12
CA PRO A 76 -7.78 -27.63 24.08
C PRO A 76 -7.19 -26.31 24.62
N TRP A 77 -6.78 -26.24 25.89
CA TRP A 77 -6.41 -24.97 26.53
C TRP A 77 -5.16 -24.32 25.91
N GLY A 78 -4.14 -25.10 25.57
CA GLY A 78 -2.93 -24.60 24.90
C GLY A 78 -3.22 -24.11 23.49
N MET A 79 -4.07 -24.81 22.74
CA MET A 79 -4.59 -24.35 21.45
C MET A 79 -5.30 -23.00 21.57
N ILE A 80 -6.20 -22.83 22.55
CA ILE A 80 -6.94 -21.57 22.74
C ILE A 80 -5.98 -20.41 23.05
N ILE A 81 -5.07 -20.59 24.01
CA ILE A 81 -4.14 -19.52 24.42
C ILE A 81 -3.19 -19.15 23.27
N LEU A 82 -2.61 -20.15 22.59
CA LEU A 82 -1.65 -19.90 21.50
C LEU A 82 -2.31 -19.38 20.23
N LEU A 83 -3.57 -19.74 19.95
CA LEU A 83 -4.36 -19.10 18.89
C LEU A 83 -4.64 -17.63 19.21
N LEU A 84 -5.06 -17.33 20.45
CA LEU A 84 -5.30 -15.94 20.85
C LEU A 84 -4.02 -15.11 20.79
N LEU A 85 -2.89 -15.68 21.22
CA LEU A 85 -1.59 -15.03 21.13
C LEU A 85 -1.16 -14.81 19.67
N GLY A 86 -1.29 -15.84 18.82
CA GLY A 86 -0.99 -15.76 17.39
C GLY A 86 -1.88 -14.76 16.65
N PHE A 87 -3.17 -14.71 16.99
CA PHE A 87 -4.11 -13.70 16.49
C PHE A 87 -3.71 -12.29 16.93
N CYS A 88 -3.37 -12.10 18.21
CA CYS A 88 -2.92 -10.81 18.73
C CYS A 88 -1.63 -10.34 18.02
N ALA A 89 -0.67 -11.24 17.85
CA ALA A 89 0.56 -10.97 17.09
C ALA A 89 0.26 -10.62 15.62
N GLY A 90 -0.66 -11.33 14.98
CA GLY A 90 -1.12 -11.04 13.63
C GLY A 90 -1.75 -9.65 13.51
N VAL A 91 -2.66 -9.30 14.42
CA VAL A 91 -3.29 -7.97 14.47
C VAL A 91 -2.24 -6.88 14.72
N LEU A 92 -1.30 -7.09 15.64
CA LEU A 92 -0.21 -6.14 15.89
C LEU A 92 0.68 -5.94 14.66
N ASN A 93 1.01 -7.01 13.94
CA ASN A 93 1.78 -6.90 12.70
C ASN A 93 1.00 -6.13 11.62
N VAL A 94 -0.32 -6.36 11.53
CA VAL A 94 -1.21 -5.63 10.63
C VAL A 94 -1.25 -4.14 10.96
N LEU A 95 -1.43 -3.80 12.23
CA LEU A 95 -1.47 -2.41 12.72
C LEU A 95 -0.12 -1.71 12.53
N ARG A 96 1.00 -2.43 12.68
CA ARG A 96 2.35 -1.93 12.40
C ARG A 96 2.53 -1.61 10.91
N SER A 97 2.13 -2.51 10.02
CA SER A 97 2.18 -2.30 8.56
C SER A 97 1.23 -1.18 8.10
N ALA A 98 0.15 -0.92 8.84
CA ALA A 98 -0.75 0.20 8.60
C ALA A 98 -0.25 1.54 9.19
N GLY A 99 0.95 1.58 9.80
CA GLY A 99 1.56 2.80 10.36
C GLY A 99 0.90 3.31 11.64
N LYS A 100 0.05 2.51 12.30
CA LYS A 100 -0.69 2.91 13.52
C LYS A 100 0.07 2.58 14.82
N VAL A 101 1.22 1.93 14.72
CA VAL A 101 2.10 1.64 15.86
C VAL A 101 3.42 2.34 15.58
N ALA A 102 3.73 3.38 16.37
CA ALA A 102 5.01 4.07 16.30
C ALA A 102 6.12 3.06 16.58
N THR A 103 7.01 2.86 15.60
CA THR A 103 8.30 2.22 15.89
C THR A 103 9.03 3.22 16.78
N PRO A 104 9.41 2.87 18.02
CA PRO A 104 10.28 3.74 18.78
C PRO A 104 11.57 3.86 17.96
N ALA A 105 11.78 5.04 17.39
CA ALA A 105 13.09 5.42 16.90
C ALA A 105 13.99 5.35 18.13
N LEU A 106 14.74 4.26 18.24
CA LEU A 106 15.90 4.25 19.10
C LEU A 106 16.81 5.32 18.52
N ASP A 107 16.84 6.45 19.21
CA ASP A 107 17.84 7.50 19.05
C ASP A 107 19.21 6.84 18.96
N GLU A 108 19.76 6.74 17.76
CA GLU A 108 21.20 6.60 17.56
C GLU A 108 21.86 7.99 17.71
N GLN A 109 21.54 8.67 18.82
CA GLN A 109 22.39 9.67 19.44
C GLN A 109 23.69 8.97 19.88
N GLY A 110 24.66 8.87 18.96
CA GLY A 110 25.90 8.15 19.26
C GLY A 110 27.05 8.27 18.27
N ARG A 111 26.96 9.11 17.22
CA ARG A 111 28.13 9.51 16.43
C ARG A 111 28.62 10.91 16.79
N ASP A 112 28.81 11.12 18.08
CA ASP A 112 29.94 11.94 18.55
C ASP A 112 31.19 11.05 18.56
N LYS A 113 31.92 11.03 17.45
CA LYS A 113 33.32 10.54 17.44
C LYS A 113 34.14 11.33 16.43
N LYS A 114 34.83 12.33 17.00
CA LYS A 114 36.11 12.95 16.62
C LYS A 114 36.23 13.65 15.27
#